data_AF-A0A0N9I2U6-F1
#
_entry.id   AF-A0A0N9I2U6-F1
#
_cell.length_a   1.000
_cell.length_b   1.000
_cell.length_c   1.000
_cell.angle_alpha   90.00
_cell.angle_beta   90.00
_cell.angle_gamma   90.00
#
_symmetry.space_group_name_H-M   'P 1'
#
loop_
_entity.id
_entity.type
_entity.pdbx_description
1 polymer ?
#
loop_
_entity_poly.entity_id
_entity_poly.type
_entity_poly.pdbx_seq_one_letter_code
_entity_poly.pdbx_strand_id
1 'polypeptide(L)'
;MPKTAQVSVEKCNQQAARHEAMADNISQKLDGLKTEVHNTMMASTSAATRALTSTCDNWVEAVRKTVLDHMRNMAENIRREASNQEALDQQHMEEITKLPLGTLNFLGVPS
;
A
#
# COMPACT_ATOMS: atom_id res chain seq x y z
N MET A 1 -14.53 -17.46 19.91
CA MET A 1 -13.12 -17.13 19.61
C MET A 1 -13.11 -16.07 18.53
N PRO A 2 -12.49 -14.90 18.74
CA PRO A 2 -12.39 -13.91 17.69
C PRO A 2 -11.58 -14.53 16.55
N LYS A 3 -12.10 -14.48 15.32
CA LYS A 3 -11.35 -14.89 14.14
C LYS A 3 -10.17 -13.93 14.02
N THR A 4 -8.97 -14.36 14.38
CA THR A 4 -7.74 -13.70 13.97
C THR A 4 -7.71 -13.78 12.45
N ALA A 5 -8.15 -12.71 11.80
CA ALA A 5 -7.99 -12.53 10.37
C ALA A 5 -6.50 -12.23 10.10
N GLN A 6 -5.64 -13.23 10.31
CA GLN A 6 -4.24 -13.16 9.90
C GLN A 6 -4.24 -13.17 8.37
N VAL A 7 -4.05 -11.99 7.79
CA VAL A 7 -3.68 -11.88 6.38
C VAL A 7 -2.19 -12.22 6.34
N SER A 8 -1.80 -13.22 5.55
CA SER A 8 -0.38 -13.58 5.48
C SER A 8 0.47 -12.39 5.04
N VAL A 9 1.67 -12.25 5.63
CA VAL A 9 2.67 -11.23 5.25
C VAL A 9 2.86 -11.20 3.72
N GLU A 10 2.81 -12.36 3.10
CA GLU A 10 2.91 -12.53 1.66
C GLU A 10 1.75 -11.88 0.88
N LYS A 11 0.51 -11.96 1.37
CA LYS A 11 -0.64 -11.23 0.79
C LYS A 11 -0.52 -9.72 1.00
N CYS A 12 -0.01 -9.28 2.15
CA CYS A 12 0.26 -7.87 2.39
C CYS A 12 1.32 -7.32 1.42
N ASN A 13 2.42 -8.06 1.23
CA ASN A 13 3.47 -7.71 0.27
C ASN A 13 2.95 -7.70 -1.17
N GLN A 14 2.11 -8.67 -1.56
CA GLN A 14 1.46 -8.67 -2.87
C GLN A 14 0.57 -7.43 -3.07
N GLN A 15 -0.15 -6.97 -2.04
CA GLN A 15 -0.95 -5.76 -2.17
C GLN A 15 -0.13 -4.48 -2.20
N ALA A 16 0.93 -4.39 -1.39
CA ALA A 16 1.87 -3.27 -1.49
C ALA A 16 2.47 -3.17 -2.90
N ALA A 17 2.88 -4.30 -3.49
CA ALA A 17 3.41 -4.34 -4.85
C ALA A 17 2.38 -3.94 -5.91
N ARG A 18 1.09 -4.28 -5.72
CA ARG A 18 0.01 -3.82 -6.62
C ARG A 18 -0.19 -2.31 -6.56
N HIS A 19 -0.11 -1.71 -5.36
CA HIS A 19 -0.18 -0.26 -5.21
C HIS A 19 1.00 0.45 -5.88
N GLU A 20 2.21 -0.10 -5.75
CA GLU A 20 3.41 0.41 -6.43
C GLU A 20 3.27 0.30 -7.97
N ALA A 21 2.85 -0.86 -8.48
CA ALA A 21 2.63 -1.05 -9.92
C ALA A 21 1.53 -0.13 -10.48
N MET A 22 0.47 0.12 -9.69
CA MET A 22 -0.57 1.07 -10.07
C MET A 22 -0.04 2.51 -10.08
N ALA A 23 0.89 2.86 -9.18
CA ALA A 23 1.55 4.17 -9.15
C ALA A 23 2.32 4.41 -10.44
N ASP A 24 3.11 3.42 -10.85
CA ASP A 24 3.89 3.50 -12.08
C ASP A 24 2.98 3.61 -13.30
N ASN A 25 1.87 2.84 -13.34
CA ASN A 25 0.91 2.92 -14.43
C ASN A 25 0.24 4.31 -14.53
N ILE A 26 -0.17 4.88 -13.40
CA ILE A 26 -0.75 6.23 -13.36
C ILE A 26 0.28 7.26 -13.81
N SER A 27 1.53 7.18 -13.34
CA SER A 27 2.60 8.08 -13.78
C SER A 27 2.79 8.03 -15.29
N GLN A 28 2.86 6.84 -15.89
CA GLN A 28 3.00 6.68 -17.34
C GLN A 28 1.83 7.28 -18.12
N LYS A 29 0.59 7.10 -17.63
CA LYS A 29 -0.61 7.70 -18.24
C LYS A 29 -0.58 9.23 -18.16
N LEU A 30 -0.10 9.79 -17.06
CA LEU A 30 0.04 11.25 -16.90
C LEU A 30 1.10 11.83 -17.85
N ASP A 31 2.20 11.12 -18.07
CA ASP A 31 3.21 11.52 -19.06
C ASP A 31 2.67 11.46 -20.50
N GLY A 32 1.87 10.43 -20.80
CA GLY A 32 1.13 10.33 -22.06
C GLY A 32 0.18 11.52 -22.27
N LEU A 33 -0.64 11.84 -21.27
CA LEU A 33 -1.57 12.97 -21.33
C LEU A 33 -0.84 14.30 -21.57
N LYS A 34 0.28 14.53 -20.86
CA LYS A 34 1.09 15.74 -21.03
C LYS A 34 1.64 15.85 -22.46
N THR A 35 2.05 14.73 -23.04
CA THR A 35 2.52 14.66 -24.44
C THR A 35 1.40 14.97 -25.43
N GLU A 36 0.20 14.40 -25.24
CA GLU A 36 -0.96 14.66 -26.12
C GLU A 36 -1.41 16.12 -26.06
N VAL A 37 -1.44 16.71 -24.86
CA VAL A 37 -1.77 18.13 -24.67
C VAL A 37 -0.72 19.03 -25.32
N HIS A 38 0.56 18.68 -25.21
CA HIS A 38 1.64 19.41 -25.88
C HIS A 38 1.51 19.34 -27.42
N ASN A 39 1.23 18.15 -27.97
CA ASN A 39 1.02 17.99 -29.41
C ASN A 39 -0.20 18.78 -29.91
N THR A 40 -1.28 18.82 -29.11
CA THR A 40 -2.48 19.61 -29.41
C THR A 40 -2.20 21.11 -29.38
N MET A 41 -1.33 21.57 -28.46
CA MET A 41 -0.88 22.97 -28.45
C MET A 41 -0.10 23.35 -29.71
N MET A 42 0.80 22.48 -30.18
CA MET A 42 1.57 22.76 -31.39
C MET A 42 0.65 22.95 -32.61
N ALA A 43 -0.52 22.30 -32.62
CA ALA A 43 -1.52 22.46 -33.66
C ALA A 43 -2.44 23.69 -33.48
N SER A 44 -2.49 24.33 -32.30
CA SER A 44 -3.41 25.44 -32.01
C SER A 44 -2.74 26.59 -31.25
N THR A 45 -2.67 27.76 -31.90
CA THR A 45 -2.03 28.98 -31.36
C THR A 45 -2.95 29.84 -30.47
N SER A 46 -4.17 29.37 -30.17
CA SER A 46 -5.15 30.18 -29.45
C SER A 46 -4.74 30.44 -27.98
N ALA A 47 -5.14 31.60 -27.43
CA ALA A 47 -4.95 31.90 -26.01
C ALA A 47 -5.71 30.93 -25.10
N ALA A 48 -6.85 30.40 -25.55
CA ALA A 48 -7.63 29.39 -24.84
C ALA A 48 -6.86 28.05 -24.72
N THR A 49 -6.13 27.66 -25.77
CA THR A 49 -5.29 26.45 -25.77
C THR A 49 -4.15 26.56 -24.75
N ARG A 50 -3.51 27.73 -24.65
CA ARG A 50 -2.46 27.99 -23.64
C ARG A 50 -2.99 27.93 -22.20
N ALA A 51 -4.18 28.47 -21.94
CA ALA A 51 -4.80 28.41 -20.61
C ALA A 51 -5.19 26.98 -20.22
N LEU A 52 -5.69 26.19 -21.18
CA LEU A 52 -6.00 24.77 -20.99
C LEU A 52 -4.75 23.96 -20.62
N THR A 53 -3.60 24.25 -21.23
CA THR A 53 -2.34 23.57 -20.92
C THR A 53 -1.82 23.89 -19.53
N SER A 54 -1.82 25.15 -19.11
CA SER A 54 -1.46 25.52 -17.73
C SER A 54 -2.36 24.79 -16.72
N THR A 55 -3.66 24.65 -17.03
CA THR A 55 -4.60 23.91 -16.19
C THR A 55 -4.28 22.42 -16.18
N CYS A 56 -3.93 21.83 -17.33
CA CYS A 56 -3.55 20.43 -17.44
C CYS A 56 -2.24 20.14 -16.67
N ASP A 57 -1.22 20.98 -16.80
CA ASP A 57 0.04 20.83 -16.06
C ASP A 57 -0.19 20.87 -14.54
N ASN A 58 -0.97 21.86 -14.07
CA ASN A 58 -1.33 21.96 -12.65
C ASN A 58 -2.12 20.74 -12.17
N TRP A 59 -3.04 20.22 -12.99
CA TRP A 59 -3.80 19.02 -12.67
C TRP A 59 -2.91 17.78 -12.63
N VAL A 60 -2.01 17.59 -13.60
CA VAL A 60 -1.05 16.47 -13.63
C VAL A 60 -0.16 16.51 -12.39
N GLU A 61 0.37 17.68 -12.02
CA GLU A 61 1.17 17.86 -10.80
C GLU A 61 0.35 17.56 -9.53
N ALA A 62 -0.89 18.04 -9.46
CA ALA A 62 -1.78 17.76 -8.33
C ALA A 62 -2.10 16.26 -8.19
N VAL A 63 -2.32 15.55 -9.31
CA VAL A 63 -2.56 14.11 -9.32
C VAL A 63 -1.29 13.35 -8.93
N ARG A 64 -0.12 13.73 -9.47
CA ARG A 64 1.17 13.14 -9.10
C ARG A 64 1.39 13.24 -7.60
N LYS A 65 1.23 14.43 -7.03
CA LYS A 65 1.40 14.65 -5.60
C LYS A 65 0.36 13.88 -4.79
N THR A 66 -0.92 13.98 -5.12
CA THR A 66 -1.96 13.42 -4.26
C THR A 66 -2.06 11.90 -4.37
N VAL A 67 -2.11 11.38 -5.59
CA VAL A 67 -2.38 9.96 -5.83
C VAL A 67 -1.12 9.12 -5.63
N LEU A 68 0.03 9.56 -6.14
CA LEU A 68 1.26 8.76 -6.00
C LEU A 68 1.75 8.76 -4.56
N ASP A 69 1.74 9.90 -3.86
CA ASP A 69 2.14 9.94 -2.45
C ASP A 69 1.16 9.12 -1.60
N HIS A 70 -0.15 9.19 -1.87
CA HIS A 70 -1.13 8.38 -1.15
C HIS A 70 -0.90 6.88 -1.35
N MET A 71 -0.64 6.42 -2.58
CA MET A 71 -0.38 5.00 -2.84
C MET A 71 0.93 4.51 -2.26
N ARG A 72 1.98 5.35 -2.26
CA ARG A 72 3.24 5.05 -1.57
C ARG A 72 3.03 4.92 -0.05
N ASN A 73 2.31 5.87 0.55
CA ASN A 73 1.98 5.83 1.98
C ASN A 73 1.13 4.60 2.33
N MET A 74 0.20 4.19 1.48
CA MET A 74 -0.56 2.95 1.69
C MET A 74 0.33 1.71 1.62
N ALA A 75 1.22 1.61 0.63
CA ALA A 75 2.15 0.49 0.53
C ALA A 75 3.08 0.39 1.76
N GLU A 76 3.58 1.53 2.25
CA GLU A 76 4.39 1.60 3.47
C GLU A 76 3.58 1.16 4.72
N ASN A 77 2.36 1.66 4.88
CA ASN A 77 1.49 1.28 5.98
C ASN A 77 1.15 -0.21 5.97
N ILE A 78 0.90 -0.79 4.79
CA ILE A 78 0.64 -2.24 4.64
C ILE A 78 1.87 -3.05 5.06
N ARG A 79 3.08 -2.63 4.66
CA ARG A 79 4.32 -3.31 5.08
C ARG A 79 4.55 -3.21 6.59
N ARG A 80 4.31 -2.03 7.17
CA ARG A 80 4.43 -1.82 8.61
C ARG A 80 3.46 -2.71 9.39
N GLU A 81 2.21 -2.78 8.95
CA GLU A 81 1.20 -3.61 9.61
C GLU A 81 1.52 -5.12 9.49
N ALA A 82 2.05 -5.55 8.34
CA ALA A 82 2.51 -6.93 8.17
C ALA A 82 3.65 -7.28 9.13
N SER A 83 4.61 -6.37 9.32
CA SER A 83 5.72 -6.56 10.27
C SER A 83 5.22 -6.58 11.72
N ASN A 84 4.25 -5.73 12.08
CA ASN A 84 3.65 -5.74 13.41
C ASN A 84 2.92 -7.06 13.69
N GLN A 85 2.22 -7.63 12.70
CA GLN A 85 1.56 -8.93 12.85
C GLN A 85 2.58 -10.05 13.08
N GLU A 86 3.69 -10.07 12.34
CA GLU A 86 4.75 -11.07 12.55
C GLU A 86 5.35 -10.99 13.97
N ALA A 87 5.60 -9.78 14.46
CA ALA A 87 6.12 -9.57 15.82
C ALA A 87 5.13 -10.04 16.90
N LEU A 88 3.84 -9.74 16.74
CA LEU A 88 2.79 -10.20 17.65
C LEU A 88 2.64 -11.73 17.63
N ASP A 89 2.77 -12.35 16.45
CA ASP A 89 2.71 -13.80 16.32
C ASP A 89 3.89 -14.50 17.00
N GLN A 90 5.10 -13.94 16.90
CA GLN A 90 6.27 -14.43 17.63
C GLN A 90 6.09 -14.30 19.14
N GLN A 91 5.60 -13.14 19.61
CA GLN A 91 5.33 -12.93 21.03
C GLN A 91 4.28 -13.93 21.55
N HIS A 92 3.17 -14.11 20.85
CA HIS A 92 2.15 -15.08 21.24
C HIS A 92 2.69 -16.51 21.23
N MET A 93 3.54 -16.88 20.26
CA MET A 93 4.16 -18.21 20.23
C MET A 93 5.11 -18.42 21.41
N GLU A 94 5.90 -17.41 21.78
CA GLU A 94 6.73 -17.45 22.98
C GLU A 94 5.88 -17.56 24.25
N GLU A 95 4.78 -16.82 24.36
CA GLU A 95 3.85 -16.91 25.49
C GLU A 95 3.21 -18.31 25.57
N ILE A 96 2.79 -18.88 24.44
CA ILE A 96 2.24 -20.23 24.37
C ILE A 96 3.26 -21.29 24.78
N THR A 97 4.52 -21.18 24.32
CA THR A 97 5.58 -22.13 24.68
C THR A 97 6.04 -22.01 26.13
N LYS A 98 5.90 -20.81 26.72
CA LYS A 98 6.16 -20.55 28.15
C LYS A 98 4.99 -20.95 29.05
N LEU A 99 3.79 -21.21 28.51
CA LEU A 99 2.71 -21.80 29.30
C LEU A 99 3.19 -23.18 29.77
N PRO A 100 3.26 -23.44 31.09
CA PRO A 100 3.55 -24.77 31.56
C PRO A 100 2.47 -25.69 30.99
N LEU A 101 2.87 -26.64 30.14
CA LEU A 101 2.03 -27.77 29.73
C LEU A 101 1.67 -28.54 31.00
N GLY A 102 0.63 -28.09 31.69
CA GLY A 102 0.17 -28.61 32.96
C GLY A 102 -0.48 -29.98 32.80
N THR A 103 0.25 -30.95 32.25
CA THR A 103 -0.15 -32.36 32.26
C THR A 103 -0.02 -32.96 33.66
N LEU A 104 0.79 -32.37 34.53
CA LEU A 104 0.98 -32.83 35.92
C LEU A 104 -0.25 -32.59 36.81
N ASN A 105 -0.99 -31.49 36.62
CA ASN A 105 -2.26 -31.26 37.35
C ASN A 105 -3.48 -31.91 36.68
N PHE A 106 -3.39 -32.33 35.42
CA PHE A 106 -4.48 -33.01 34.71
C PHE A 106 -4.46 -34.54 34.94
N LEU A 107 -3.28 -35.14 35.10
CA LEU A 107 -3.15 -36.60 35.30
C LEU A 107 -3.38 -37.06 36.75
N GLY A 108 -3.61 -36.13 37.69
CA GLY A 108 -4.11 -36.44 39.02
C GLY A 108 -3.34 -37.53 39.76
N VAL A 109 -2.01 -37.61 39.62
CA VAL A 109 -1.19 -38.57 40.38
C VAL A 109 -0.94 -37.95 41.76
N PRO A 110 -1.57 -38.44 42.85
CA PRO A 110 -1.29 -37.99 44.19
C PRO A 110 0.03 -38.63 44.64
N SER A 111 0.94 -37.84 45.22
CA SER A 111 2.06 -38.32 46.02
C SER A 111 1.58 -38.95 47.32
#